data_AF-E9GEB7-F1
#
_entry.id   AF-E9GEB7-F1
#
_cell.length_a   1.000
_cell.length_b   1.000
_cell.length_c   1.000
_cell.angle_alpha   90.00
_cell.angle_beta   90.00
_cell.angle_gamma   90.00
#
_symmetry.space_group_name_H-M   'P 1'
#
loop_
_entity.id
_entity.type
_entity.pdbx_description
1 polymer ?
#
loop_
_entity_poly.entity_id
_entity_poly.type
_entity_poly.pdbx_seq_one_letter_code
_entity_poly.pdbx_strand_id
1 'polypeptide(L)'
;MEKALAIANVVFGVVTFCFHDPESATVGICGGIYLMVFGLLLISSKLKNKVIIIGLGVKATFIGIALISLYTKSFDSYQGLLDNCQLIATVIYGLKQCDRIAWDPIMAVLGLLIIVVNSFLAVITYISKSNSNSKTIVGLD
;
A
#
# COMPACT_ATOMS: atom_id res chain seq x y z
N MET A 1 12.18 -14.38 -3.00
CA MET A 1 11.87 -12.94 -2.86
C MET A 1 10.40 -12.64 -3.17
N GLU A 2 9.85 -13.12 -4.30
CA GLU A 2 8.44 -12.89 -4.67
C GLU A 2 7.42 -13.32 -3.61
N LYS A 3 7.63 -14.45 -2.92
CA LYS A 3 6.75 -14.90 -1.83
C LYS A 3 6.71 -13.95 -0.63
N ALA A 4 7.87 -13.42 -0.22
CA ALA A 4 7.94 -12.47 0.91
C ALA A 4 7.20 -11.16 0.57
N LEU A 5 7.33 -10.73 -0.69
CA LEU A 5 6.67 -9.53 -1.18
C LEU A 5 5.15 -9.72 -1.33
N ALA A 6 4.74 -10.92 -1.73
CA ALA A 6 3.34 -11.28 -1.81
C ALA A 6 2.68 -11.30 -0.43
N ILE A 7 3.37 -11.85 0.58
CA ILE A 7 2.93 -11.82 1.97
C ILE A 7 2.82 -10.37 2.46
N ALA A 8 3.82 -9.52 2.15
CA ALA A 8 3.76 -8.10 2.50
C ALA A 8 2.52 -7.41 1.89
N ASN A 9 2.22 -7.65 0.60
CA ASN A 9 1.03 -7.10 -0.04
C ASN A 9 -0.29 -7.61 0.56
N VAL A 10 -0.36 -8.88 0.97
CA VAL A 10 -1.53 -9.40 1.71
C VAL A 10 -1.67 -8.70 3.06
N VAL A 11 -0.58 -8.56 3.82
CA VAL A 11 -0.59 -7.90 5.14
C VAL A 11 -0.99 -6.42 4.99
N PHE A 12 -0.41 -5.70 4.04
CA PHE A 12 -0.79 -4.31 3.76
C PHE A 12 -2.24 -4.20 3.31
N GLY A 13 -2.73 -5.16 2.52
CA GLY A 13 -4.13 -5.24 2.12
C GLY A 13 -5.08 -5.42 3.32
N VAL A 14 -4.72 -6.27 4.29
CA VAL A 14 -5.50 -6.46 5.52
C VAL A 14 -5.52 -5.20 6.38
N VAL A 15 -4.35 -4.58 6.56
CA VAL A 15 -4.25 -3.35 7.38
C VAL A 15 -5.05 -2.22 6.73
N THR A 16 -4.93 -2.01 5.43
CA THR A 16 -5.69 -0.97 4.70
C THR A 16 -7.19 -1.22 4.67
N PHE A 17 -7.62 -2.49 4.70
CA PHE A 17 -9.04 -2.85 4.77
C PHE A 17 -9.62 -2.64 6.17
N CYS A 18 -8.90 -3.07 7.22
CA CYS A 18 -9.37 -2.98 8.60
C CYS A 18 -9.31 -1.55 9.18
N PHE A 19 -8.29 -0.79 8.79
CA PHE A 19 -8.07 0.58 9.26
C PHE A 19 -8.38 1.55 8.12
N HIS A 20 -9.68 1.70 7.83
CA HIS A 20 -10.17 2.72 6.91
C HIS A 20 -10.93 3.79 7.68
N ASP A 21 -10.75 5.03 7.25
CA ASP A 21 -11.63 6.12 7.68
C ASP A 21 -12.92 6.15 6.85
N PRO A 22 -14.08 6.51 7.43
CA PRO A 22 -15.35 6.55 6.70
C PRO A 22 -15.33 7.55 5.53
N GLU A 23 -14.57 8.64 5.65
CA GLU A 23 -14.45 9.67 4.60
C GLU A 23 -13.55 9.24 3.44
N SER A 24 -12.63 8.32 3.69
CA SER A 24 -11.66 7.79 2.72
C SER A 24 -11.87 6.29 2.43
N ALA A 25 -13.04 5.77 2.81
CA ALA A 25 -13.35 4.34 2.82
C ALA A 25 -13.17 3.71 1.44
N THR A 26 -13.48 4.44 0.37
CA THR A 26 -13.39 3.94 -1.00
C THR A 26 -11.96 3.57 -1.39
N VAL A 27 -10.97 4.40 -1.06
CA VAL A 27 -9.56 4.14 -1.41
C VAL A 27 -8.96 3.05 -0.50
N GLY A 28 -9.31 3.06 0.79
CA GLY A 28 -8.87 2.03 1.75
C GLY A 28 -9.43 0.64 1.41
N ILE A 29 -10.74 0.52 1.24
CA ILE A 29 -11.42 -0.76 0.96
C ILE A 29 -11.02 -1.30 -0.41
N CYS A 30 -11.14 -0.50 -1.48
CA CYS A 30 -10.80 -0.97 -2.83
C CYS A 30 -9.30 -1.22 -2.98
N GLY A 31 -8.47 -0.36 -2.37
CA GLY A 31 -7.02 -0.52 -2.37
C GLY A 31 -6.58 -1.77 -1.60
N GLY A 32 -7.18 -2.03 -0.44
CA GLY A 32 -6.87 -3.19 0.38
C GLY A 32 -7.26 -4.51 -0.27
N ILE A 33 -8.48 -4.59 -0.83
CA ILE A 33 -8.93 -5.77 -1.59
C ILE A 33 -7.99 -6.01 -2.79
N TYR A 34 -7.61 -4.95 -3.51
CA TYR A 34 -6.68 -5.07 -4.63
C TYR A 34 -5.32 -5.63 -4.19
N LEU A 35 -4.74 -5.11 -3.10
CA LEU A 35 -3.47 -5.58 -2.56
C LEU A 35 -3.52 -7.04 -2.10
N MET A 36 -4.62 -7.46 -1.45
CA MET A 36 -4.84 -8.86 -1.10
C MET A 36 -4.89 -9.76 -2.33
N VAL A 37 -5.72 -9.44 -3.32
CA VAL A 37 -5.85 -10.24 -4.55
C VAL A 37 -4.52 -10.29 -5.29
N PHE A 38 -3.81 -9.17 -5.38
CA PHE A 38 -2.50 -9.11 -6.02
C PHE A 38 -1.47 -9.99 -5.29
N GLY A 39 -1.41 -9.90 -3.96
CA GLY A 39 -0.58 -10.79 -3.14
C GLY A 39 -0.93 -12.26 -3.32
N LEU A 40 -2.22 -12.60 -3.37
CA LEU A 40 -2.67 -13.98 -3.60
C LEU A 40 -2.26 -14.52 -4.98
N LEU A 41 -2.34 -13.67 -6.01
CA LEU A 41 -1.92 -14.01 -7.37
C LEU A 41 -0.41 -14.26 -7.47
N LEU A 42 0.39 -13.49 -6.72
CA LEU A 42 1.84 -13.69 -6.60
C LEU A 42 2.17 -15.00 -5.85
N ILE A 43 1.48 -15.29 -4.74
CA ILE A 43 1.65 -16.55 -3.98
C ILE A 43 1.31 -17.75 -4.85
N SER A 44 0.22 -17.67 -5.59
CA SER A 44 -0.29 -18.76 -6.42
C SER A 44 0.55 -19.01 -7.68
N SER A 45 1.61 -18.20 -7.92
CA SER A 45 2.45 -18.24 -9.12
C SER A 45 1.66 -18.27 -10.44
N LYS A 46 0.43 -17.75 -10.43
CA LYS A 46 -0.45 -17.75 -11.62
C LYS A 46 -0.04 -16.69 -12.64
N LEU A 47 0.77 -15.71 -12.22
CA LEU A 47 1.31 -14.67 -13.07
C LEU A 47 2.58 -15.17 -13.77
N LYS A 48 2.43 -15.81 -14.93
CA LYS A 48 3.57 -16.25 -15.77
C LYS A 48 4.20 -15.10 -16.57
N ASN A 49 3.44 -14.04 -16.83
CA ASN A 49 3.89 -12.91 -17.64
C ASN A 49 4.46 -11.79 -16.78
N LYS A 50 5.77 -11.56 -16.89
CA LYS A 50 6.50 -10.50 -16.18
C LYS A 50 5.95 -9.09 -16.46
N VAL A 51 5.36 -8.85 -17.64
CA VAL A 51 4.74 -7.55 -17.99
C VAL A 51 3.51 -7.29 -17.13
N ILE A 52 2.69 -8.31 -16.88
CA ILE A 52 1.48 -8.18 -16.06
C ILE A 52 1.86 -7.90 -14.61
N ILE A 53 2.89 -8.57 -14.09
CA ILE A 53 3.39 -8.34 -12.73
C ILE A 53 3.84 -6.88 -12.56
N ILE A 54 4.61 -6.35 -13.52
CA ILE A 54 5.05 -4.95 -13.49
C ILE A 54 3.85 -4.00 -13.53
N GLY A 55 2.88 -4.23 -14.43
CA GLY A 55 1.69 -3.39 -14.54
C GLY A 55 0.83 -3.39 -13.26
N LEU A 56 0.66 -4.54 -12.63
CA LEU A 56 -0.06 -4.67 -11.36
C LEU A 56 0.70 -4.03 -10.19
N GLY A 57 2.03 -4.15 -10.17
CA GLY A 57 2.89 -3.49 -9.19
C GLY A 57 2.82 -1.96 -9.30
N VAL A 58 2.86 -1.41 -10.51
CA VAL A 58 2.70 0.04 -10.72
C VAL A 58 1.34 0.54 -10.24
N LYS A 59 0.26 -0.21 -10.52
CA LYS A 59 -1.08 0.12 -9.97
C LYS A 59 -1.12 0.09 -8.43
N ALA A 60 -0.42 -0.87 -7.80
CA ALA A 60 -0.29 -0.90 -6.34
C ALA A 60 0.43 0.34 -5.80
N THR A 61 1.44 0.84 -6.51
CA THR A 61 2.12 2.10 -6.17
C THR A 61 1.18 3.31 -6.20
N PHE A 62 0.29 3.40 -7.19
CA PHE A 62 -0.71 4.48 -7.23
C PHE A 62 -1.66 4.46 -6.03
N ILE A 63 -2.02 3.26 -5.53
CA ILE A 63 -2.82 3.12 -4.31
C ILE A 63 -2.05 3.64 -3.10
N GLY A 64 -0.76 3.31 -2.98
CA GLY A 64 0.10 3.84 -1.92
C GLY A 64 0.20 5.37 -1.94
N ILE A 65 0.34 5.98 -3.13
CA ILE A 65 0.36 7.44 -3.28
C ILE A 65 -0.97 8.05 -2.86
N ALA A 66 -2.09 7.46 -3.28
CA ALA A 66 -3.42 7.93 -2.90
C ALA A 66 -3.64 7.87 -1.38
N LEU A 67 -3.16 6.81 -0.71
CA LEU A 67 -3.18 6.71 0.75
C LEU A 67 -2.36 7.84 1.38
N ILE A 68 -1.13 8.06 0.94
CA ILE A 68 -0.30 9.17 1.47
C ILE A 68 -1.03 10.50 1.31
N SER A 69 -1.55 10.82 0.11
CA SER A 69 -2.22 12.11 -0.13
C SER A 69 -3.47 12.33 0.73
N LEU A 70 -4.21 11.26 1.04
CA LEU A 70 -5.40 11.36 1.89
C LEU A 70 -5.01 11.57 3.36
N TYR A 71 -4.06 10.77 3.86
CA TYR A 71 -3.66 10.83 5.26
C TYR A 71 -2.72 12.01 5.58
N THR A 72 -1.95 12.53 4.61
CA THR A 72 -1.15 13.76 4.81
C THR A 72 -2.04 15.00 4.94
N LYS A 73 -3.17 15.04 4.24
CA LYS A 73 -4.13 16.15 4.35
C LYS A 73 -4.79 16.22 5.73
N SER A 74 -4.90 15.09 6.43
CA SER A 74 -5.39 15.06 7.82
C SER A 74 -4.43 15.75 8.80
N PHE A 75 -3.11 15.81 8.53
CA PHE A 75 -2.14 16.43 9.44
C PHE A 75 -2.32 17.93 9.64
N ASP A 76 -2.67 18.67 8.58
CA ASP A 76 -2.94 20.11 8.69
C ASP A 76 -4.16 20.39 9.58
N SER A 77 -5.12 19.47 9.61
CA SER A 77 -6.33 19.62 10.43
C SER A 77 -6.10 19.24 11.91
N TYR A 78 -4.99 18.60 12.27
CA TYR A 78 -4.73 18.13 13.64
C TYR A 78 -4.18 19.20 14.58
N GLN A 79 -3.54 20.26 14.05
CA GLN A 79 -3.03 21.35 14.90
C GLN A 79 -4.15 22.05 15.71
N GLY A 80 -5.38 22.14 15.19
CA GLY A 80 -6.53 22.67 15.93
C GLY A 80 -7.26 21.66 16.83
N LEU A 81 -7.04 20.36 16.63
CA LEU A 81 -7.69 19.29 17.41
C LEU A 81 -6.86 18.84 18.62
N LEU A 82 -5.51 18.91 18.55
CA LEU A 82 -4.65 18.54 19.69
C LEU A 82 -4.89 19.43 20.91
N ASP A 83 -5.10 20.73 20.72
CA ASP A 83 -5.41 21.68 21.81
C ASP A 83 -6.76 21.35 22.50
N ASN A 84 -7.72 20.79 21.76
CA ASN A 84 -9.03 20.40 22.30
C ASN A 84 -9.08 18.97 22.85
N CYS A 85 -8.16 18.08 22.45
CA CYS A 85 -8.13 16.71 22.94
C CYS A 85 -7.62 16.60 24.39
N GLN A 86 -6.82 17.56 24.87
CA GLN A 86 -6.49 17.68 26.30
C GLN A 86 -7.68 18.15 27.16
N LEU A 87 -8.64 18.90 26.58
CA LEU A 87 -9.71 19.54 27.33
C LEU A 87 -10.98 18.67 27.46
N ILE A 88 -11.22 17.74 26.52
CA ILE A 88 -12.47 16.98 26.41
C ILE A 88 -12.18 15.46 26.49
N ALA A 89 -11.64 15.00 27.61
CA ALA A 89 -11.49 13.56 27.90
C ALA A 89 -12.83 12.87 28.27
N THR A 90 -13.93 13.63 28.39
CA THR A 90 -15.18 13.17 29.02
C THR A 90 -16.27 12.72 28.06
N VAL A 91 -16.08 12.85 26.74
CA VAL A 91 -17.10 12.46 25.75
C VAL A 91 -16.51 11.43 24.79
N ILE A 92 -17.21 10.32 24.58
CA ILE A 92 -16.86 9.20 23.68
C ILE A 92 -16.36 9.66 22.29
N TYR A 93 -16.77 10.85 21.84
CA TYR A 93 -16.32 11.50 20.61
C TYR A 93 -14.86 12.01 20.64
N GLY A 94 -14.36 12.50 21.79
CA GLY A 94 -12.99 12.98 21.94
C GLY A 94 -11.96 11.86 21.89
N LEU A 95 -12.26 10.71 22.53
CA LEU A 95 -11.46 9.48 22.44
C LEU A 95 -11.33 8.98 21.00
N LYS A 96 -12.42 8.99 20.24
CA LYS A 96 -12.45 8.52 18.84
C LYS A 96 -11.66 9.43 17.89
N GLN A 97 -11.61 10.74 18.16
CA GLN A 97 -10.76 11.67 17.41
C GLN A 97 -9.29 11.59 17.81
N CYS A 98 -8.99 11.39 19.10
CA CYS A 98 -7.61 11.20 19.57
C CYS A 98 -6.99 9.89 19.06
N ASP A 99 -7.76 8.80 18.98
CA ASP A 99 -7.28 7.56 18.35
C ASP A 99 -6.98 7.78 16.85
N ARG A 100 -7.79 8.57 16.14
CA ARG A 100 -7.59 8.91 14.72
C ARG A 100 -6.23 9.58 14.47
N ILE A 101 -5.81 10.48 15.36
CA ILE A 101 -4.51 11.16 15.34
C ILE A 101 -3.33 10.17 15.34
N ALA A 102 -3.47 9.04 16.03
CA ALA A 102 -2.41 8.05 16.14
C ALA A 102 -2.34 7.11 14.91
N TRP A 103 -3.47 6.85 14.25
CA TRP A 103 -3.55 5.92 13.13
C TRP A 103 -3.20 6.54 11.77
N ASP A 104 -3.51 7.83 11.56
CA ASP A 104 -3.19 8.55 10.33
C ASP A 104 -1.70 8.55 9.95
N PRO A 105 -0.72 8.81 10.86
CA PRO A 105 0.71 8.65 10.55
C PRO A 105 1.09 7.22 10.19
N ILE A 106 0.50 6.24 10.86
CA ILE A 106 0.78 4.82 10.59
C ILE A 106 0.32 4.48 9.17
N MET A 107 -0.86 4.96 8.76
CA MET A 107 -1.40 4.75 7.42
C MET A 107 -0.62 5.48 6.33
N ALA A 108 -0.12 6.68 6.60
CA ALA A 108 0.78 7.39 5.69
C ALA A 108 2.10 6.63 5.49
N VAL A 109 2.71 6.14 6.56
CA VAL A 109 3.92 5.29 6.50
C VAL A 109 3.64 3.98 5.78
N LEU A 110 2.46 3.38 6.00
CA LEU A 110 2.02 2.18 5.30
C LEU A 110 1.91 2.42 3.78
N GLY A 111 1.34 3.56 3.38
CA GLY A 111 1.29 3.99 1.98
C GLY A 111 2.70 4.09 1.36
N LEU A 112 3.67 4.62 2.10
CA LEU A 112 5.06 4.71 1.66
C LEU A 112 5.72 3.32 1.54
N LEU A 113 5.46 2.42 2.47
CA LEU A 113 5.94 1.04 2.40
C LEU A 113 5.35 0.30 1.19
N ILE A 114 4.06 0.49 0.88
CA ILE A 114 3.41 -0.08 -0.32
C ILE A 114 4.13 0.41 -1.57
N ILE A 115 4.44 1.71 -1.67
CA ILE A 115 5.19 2.29 -2.81
C ILE A 115 6.55 1.62 -2.94
N VAL A 116 7.33 1.58 -1.86
CA VAL A 116 8.70 1.04 -1.88
C VAL A 116 8.68 -0.43 -2.29
N VAL A 117 7.86 -1.25 -1.63
CA VAL A 117 7.78 -2.70 -1.84
C VAL A 117 7.38 -3.03 -3.29
N ASN A 118 6.36 -2.36 -3.81
CA ASN A 118 5.89 -2.62 -5.17
C ASN A 118 6.81 -2.02 -6.25
N SER A 119 7.51 -0.93 -5.96
CA SER A 119 8.53 -0.38 -6.87
C SER A 119 9.76 -1.31 -6.97
N PHE A 120 10.22 -1.85 -5.83
CA PHE A 120 11.28 -2.86 -5.82
C PHE A 120 10.90 -4.10 -6.64
N LEU A 121 9.66 -4.58 -6.51
CA LEU A 121 9.16 -5.68 -7.35
C LEU A 121 9.29 -5.36 -8.82
N ALA A 122 8.76 -4.21 -9.25
CA ALA A 122 8.75 -3.82 -10.65
C ALA A 122 10.17 -3.76 -11.22
N VAL A 123 11.12 -3.17 -10.48
CA VAL A 123 12.54 -3.09 -10.88
C VAL A 123 13.16 -4.48 -11.01
N ILE A 124 12.98 -5.35 -10.02
CA ILE A 124 13.54 -6.71 -10.04
C ILE A 124 12.95 -7.54 -11.18
N THR A 125 11.62 -7.47 -11.36
CA THR A 125 10.93 -8.18 -12.45
C THR A 125 11.36 -7.65 -13.82
N TYR A 126 11.61 -6.34 -13.94
CA TYR A 126 12.13 -5.71 -15.16
C TYR A 126 13.55 -6.18 -15.49
N ILE A 127 14.48 -6.13 -14.52
CA ILE A 127 15.86 -6.62 -14.70
C ILE A 127 15.84 -8.10 -15.10
N SER A 128 15.02 -8.91 -14.42
CA SER A 128 14.86 -10.33 -14.73
C SER A 128 14.31 -10.59 -16.13
N LYS A 129 13.46 -9.70 -16.66
CA LYS A 129 12.99 -9.77 -18.05
C LYS A 129 14.10 -9.39 -19.04
N SER A 130 14.82 -8.31 -18.77
CA SER A 130 15.94 -7.84 -19.61
C SER A 130 17.03 -8.90 -19.78
N ASN A 131 17.45 -9.53 -18.67
CA ASN A 131 18.45 -10.61 -18.70
C ASN A 131 17.98 -11.86 -19.46
N SER A 132 16.68 -12.16 -19.43
CA SER A 132 16.11 -13.28 -20.19
C SER A 132 16.17 -13.00 -21.69
N ASN A 133 15.81 -11.79 -22.11
CA ASN A 133 15.89 -11.40 -23.52
C ASN A 133 17.35 -11.40 -24.00
N SER A 134 18.29 -10.88 -23.20
CA SER A 134 19.72 -10.91 -23.54
C SER A 134 20.26 -12.33 -23.75
N LYS A 135 19.92 -13.30 -22.88
CA LYS A 135 20.33 -14.70 -23.06
C LYS A 135 19.75 -15.38 -24.31
N THR A 136 18.57 -14.95 -24.75
CA THR A 136 17.93 -15.52 -25.95
C THR A 136 18.61 -15.01 -27.23
N ILE A 137 19.23 -13.83 -27.17
CA ILE A 137 19.94 -13.22 -28.30
C ILE A 137 21.37 -13.77 -28.42
N VAL A 138 22.00 -14.18 -27.30
CA VAL A 138 23.37 -14.73 -27.27
C VAL A 138 23.41 -16.27 -27.44
N GLY A 139 22.26 -16.94 -27.36
CA GLY A 139 22.14 -18.39 -27.57
C GLY A 139 21.75 -18.80 -28.99
N LEU A 140 21.98 -17.93 -29.98
CA LEU A 140 21.68 -18.17 -31.39
C LEU A 140 23.00 -18.30 -32.18
N ASP A 141 23.82 -19.27 -31.79
CA ASP A 141 24.95 -19.80 -32.57
C ASP A 141 24.77 -21.31 -32.74
#